data_AF-A0A927DQ23-F1
#
_entry.id   AF-A0A927DQ23-F1
#
_cell.length_a   1.000
_cell.length_b   1.000
_cell.length_c   1.000
_cell.angle_alpha   90.00
_cell.angle_beta   90.00
_cell.angle_gamma   90.00
#
_symmetry.space_group_name_H-M   'P 1'
#
loop_
_entity.id
_entity.type
_entity.pdbx_description
1 polymer ?
#
loop_
_entity_poly.entity_id
_entity_poly.type
_entity_poly.pdbx_seq_one_letter_code
_entity_poly.pdbx_strand_id
1 'polypeptide(L)'
;MCTEALSHSAARSPDAPALAFEDRRYLYRDFHLRVQRAMAQLDRGWSLRKGDRILLASGQSPRFCEVLFAALGLGIEVVPFSTKLKQAESEALVGHIAPRVVLFDATVQDWLKKHP
;
A
#
# COMPACT_ATOMS: atom_id res chain seq x y z
N MET A 1 12.66 -2.79 -10.46
CA MET A 1 11.39 -2.79 -9.68
C MET A 1 11.28 -1.51 -8.84
N CYS A 2 10.09 -1.03 -8.50
CA CYS A 2 9.89 0.27 -7.81
C CYS A 2 10.69 0.43 -6.50
N THR A 3 10.97 -0.67 -5.80
CA THR A 3 11.81 -0.71 -4.60
C THR A 3 13.30 -0.46 -4.89
N GLU A 4 13.82 -0.91 -6.03
CA GLU A 4 15.21 -0.65 -6.44
C GLU A 4 15.43 0.83 -6.73
N ALA A 5 14.49 1.46 -7.43
CA ALA A 5 14.52 2.90 -7.69
C ALA A 5 14.47 3.69 -6.36
N LEU A 6 13.62 3.27 -5.42
CA LEU A 6 13.55 3.89 -4.09
C LEU A 6 14.84 3.71 -3.29
N SER A 7 15.42 2.51 -3.30
CA SER A 7 16.70 2.22 -2.63
C SER A 7 17.84 3.05 -3.22
N HIS A 8 17.87 3.18 -4.55
CA HIS A 8 18.87 3.99 -5.24
C HIS A 8 18.76 5.47 -4.87
N SER A 9 17.54 6.02 -4.88
CA SER A 9 17.30 7.42 -4.46
C SER A 9 17.66 7.65 -2.99
N ALA A 10 17.35 6.70 -2.10
CA ALA A 10 17.74 6.77 -0.69
C ALA A 10 19.25 6.73 -0.47
N ALA A 11 20.00 5.99 -1.30
CA ALA A 11 21.46 5.99 -1.25
C ALA A 11 22.06 7.29 -1.84
N ARG A 12 21.51 7.78 -2.97
CA ARG A 12 22.05 8.94 -3.70
C ARG A 12 21.72 10.28 -3.04
N SER A 13 20.53 10.41 -2.45
CA SER A 13 20.02 11.68 -1.92
C SER A 13 19.12 11.43 -0.70
N PRO A 14 19.67 10.91 0.41
CA PRO A 14 18.89 10.47 1.58
C PRO A 14 18.04 11.58 2.19
N ASP A 15 18.52 12.82 2.12
CA ASP A 15 17.90 14.01 2.73
C ASP A 15 17.02 14.81 1.75
N ALA A 16 16.87 14.33 0.51
CA ALA A 16 15.92 14.90 -0.42
C ALA A 16 14.49 14.46 -0.08
N PRO A 17 13.47 15.30 -0.34
CA PRO A 17 12.08 14.93 -0.11
C PRO A 17 11.63 13.84 -1.10
N ALA A 18 11.10 12.74 -0.57
CA ALA A 18 10.48 11.65 -1.32
C ALA A 18 8.97 11.82 -1.45
N LEU A 19 8.31 12.26 -0.37
CA LEU A 19 6.87 12.52 -0.34
C LEU A 19 6.60 13.82 0.43
N ALA A 20 5.54 14.51 0.05
CA ALA A 20 4.95 15.59 0.83
C ALA A 20 3.48 15.23 1.10
N PHE A 21 3.04 15.39 2.34
CA PHE A 21 1.67 15.14 2.75
C PHE A 21 1.30 16.10 3.87
N GLU A 22 0.22 16.86 3.66
CA GLU A 22 -0.15 17.98 4.51
C GLU A 22 1.08 18.89 4.74
N ASP A 23 1.37 19.23 5.99
CA ASP A 23 2.49 20.10 6.36
C ASP A 23 3.82 19.34 6.55
N ARG A 24 3.84 18.05 6.21
CA ARG A 24 4.99 17.17 6.45
C ARG A 24 5.69 16.78 5.16
N ARG A 25 7.03 16.72 5.24
CA ARG A 25 7.90 16.17 4.20
C ARG A 25 8.56 14.91 4.73
N TYR A 26 8.58 13.88 3.90
CA TYR A 26 9.21 12.60 4.18
C TYR A 26 10.46 12.51 3.33
N LEU A 27 11.62 12.34 3.97
CA LEU A 27 12.89 12.20 3.28
C LEU A 27 13.02 10.80 2.70
N TYR A 28 13.83 10.65 1.65
CA TYR A 28 14.06 9.34 1.03
C TYR A 28 14.56 8.28 2.02
N ARG A 29 15.47 8.64 2.94
CA ARG A 29 15.96 7.72 3.98
C ARG A 29 14.83 7.18 4.86
N ASP A 30 13.92 8.04 5.28
CA ASP A 30 12.85 7.69 6.21
C ASP A 30 11.76 6.90 5.48
N PHE A 31 11.42 7.32 4.27
CA PHE A 31 10.43 6.62 3.45
C PHE A 31 10.91 5.22 3.06
N HIS A 32 12.19 5.06 2.67
CA HIS A 32 12.76 3.76 2.38
C HIS A 32 12.70 2.81 3.59
N LEU A 33 13.09 3.27 4.78
CA LEU A 33 13.01 2.47 6.01
C LEU A 33 11.56 2.07 6.35
N ARG A 34 10.59 2.97 6.13
CA ARG A 34 9.16 2.68 6.32
C ARG A 34 8.65 1.62 5.35
N VAL A 35 9.05 1.70 4.07
CA VAL A 35 8.74 0.68 3.07
C VAL A 35 9.34 -0.67 3.46
N GLN A 36 10.61 -0.73 3.89
CA GLN A 36 11.23 -1.97 4.35
C GLN A 36 10.49 -2.59 5.54
N ARG A 37 10.03 -1.77 6.49
CA ARG A 37 9.21 -2.24 7.61
C ARG A 37 7.85 -2.76 7.14
N ALA A 38 7.19 -2.06 6.23
CA ALA A 38 5.93 -2.51 5.65
C ALA A 38 6.08 -3.83 4.87
N MET A 39 7.19 -4.01 4.14
CA MET A 39 7.51 -5.29 3.48
C MET A 39 7.59 -6.43 4.50
N ALA A 40 8.37 -6.24 5.57
CA ALA A 40 8.50 -7.25 6.62
C ALA A 40 7.17 -7.54 7.33
N GLN A 41 6.29 -6.54 7.49
CA GLN A 41 4.95 -6.72 8.05
C GLN A 41 4.04 -7.52 7.10
N LEU A 42 4.06 -7.21 5.80
CA LEU A 42 3.27 -7.92 4.80
C LEU A 42 3.70 -9.39 4.70
N ASP A 43 5.00 -9.64 4.59
CA ASP A 43 5.60 -10.98 4.46
C ASP A 43 5.28 -11.89 5.67
N ARG A 44 5.31 -11.34 6.88
CA ARG A 44 5.04 -12.10 8.12
C ARG A 44 3.56 -12.21 8.44
N GLY A 45 2.76 -11.20 8.12
CA GLY A 45 1.37 -11.09 8.54
C GLY A 45 0.42 -11.90 7.67
N TRP A 46 0.70 -11.96 6.38
CA TRP A 46 -0.12 -12.65 5.40
C TRP A 46 0.83 -13.44 4.51
N SER A 47 0.67 -14.76 4.38
CA SER A 47 1.52 -15.63 3.56
C SER A 47 1.32 -15.39 2.05
N LEU A 48 1.44 -14.13 1.64
CA LEU A 48 1.29 -13.62 0.29
C LEU A 48 2.45 -14.11 -0.57
N ARG A 49 2.13 -14.49 -1.80
CA ARG A 49 3.08 -14.98 -2.79
C ARG A 49 3.10 -14.04 -3.98
N LYS A 50 4.20 -14.06 -4.73
CA LYS A 50 4.29 -13.34 -6.00
C LYS A 50 3.06 -13.66 -6.89
N GLY A 51 2.39 -12.62 -7.37
CA GLY A 51 1.15 -12.72 -8.14
C GLY A 51 -0.13 -12.74 -7.31
N ASP A 52 -0.06 -12.90 -5.98
CA ASP A 52 -1.21 -12.64 -5.12
C ASP A 52 -1.60 -11.17 -5.24
N ARG A 53 -2.88 -10.90 -5.05
CA ARG A 53 -3.46 -9.58 -5.18
C ARG A 53 -3.93 -9.04 -3.85
N ILE A 54 -3.61 -7.79 -3.56
CA ILE A 54 -4.16 -7.06 -2.42
C ILE A 54 -5.01 -5.90 -2.90
N LEU A 55 -6.11 -5.64 -2.21
CA LEU A 55 -6.93 -4.45 -2.42
C LEU A 55 -6.57 -3.43 -1.35
N LEU A 56 -6.18 -2.22 -1.77
CA LEU A 56 -5.74 -1.16 -0.88
C LEU A 56 -6.74 -0.02 -0.90
N ALA A 57 -7.68 -0.06 0.05
CA ALA A 57 -8.74 0.93 0.29
C ALA A 57 -8.41 1.81 1.50
N SER A 58 -7.17 2.31 1.56
CA SER A 58 -6.76 3.33 2.52
C SER A 58 -6.66 4.66 1.79
N GLY A 59 -7.19 5.75 2.37
CA GLY A 59 -7.14 7.06 1.74
C GLY A 59 -5.73 7.45 1.29
N GLN A 60 -5.64 8.40 0.34
CA GLN A 60 -4.35 8.91 -0.14
C GLN A 60 -3.55 9.47 1.04
N SER A 61 -2.52 8.73 1.44
CA SER A 61 -1.74 8.98 2.66
C SER A 61 -0.32 8.45 2.47
N PRO A 62 0.65 8.86 3.31
CA PRO A 62 1.99 8.29 3.28
C PRO A 62 1.96 6.78 3.53
N ARG A 63 1.05 6.29 4.38
CA ARG A 63 0.85 4.87 4.67
C ARG A 63 0.42 4.09 3.42
N PHE A 64 -0.45 4.67 2.59
CA PHE A 64 -0.82 4.10 1.30
C PHE A 64 0.42 3.89 0.41
N CYS A 65 1.28 4.90 0.31
CA CYS A 65 2.54 4.80 -0.45
C CYS A 65 3.49 3.75 0.15
N GLU A 66 3.64 3.69 1.48
CA GLU A 66 4.47 2.69 2.16
C GLU A 66 4.04 1.26 1.78
N VAL A 67 2.73 0.97 1.87
CA VAL A 67 2.17 -0.35 1.58
C VAL A 67 2.24 -0.67 0.08
N LEU A 68 1.94 0.30 -0.78
CA LEU A 68 2.04 0.16 -2.23
C LEU A 68 3.46 -0.26 -2.65
N PHE A 69 4.48 0.49 -2.23
CA PHE A 69 5.87 0.17 -2.56
C PHE A 69 6.32 -1.16 -1.95
N ALA A 70 5.87 -1.47 -0.73
CA ALA A 70 6.20 -2.72 -0.08
C ALA A 70 5.64 -3.94 -0.83
N ALA A 71 4.36 -3.92 -1.16
CA ALA A 71 3.70 -4.99 -1.88
C ALA A 71 4.29 -5.19 -3.28
N LEU A 72 4.53 -4.10 -4.03
CA LEU A 72 5.20 -4.17 -5.32
C LEU A 72 6.63 -4.74 -5.20
N GLY A 73 7.34 -4.42 -4.14
CA GLY A 73 8.67 -4.96 -3.84
C GLY A 73 8.68 -6.47 -3.57
N LEU A 74 7.59 -7.00 -3.03
CA LEU A 74 7.38 -8.43 -2.79
C LEU A 74 6.80 -9.17 -4.01
N GLY A 75 6.55 -8.46 -5.12
CA GLY A 75 5.93 -9.03 -6.32
C GLY A 75 4.43 -9.29 -6.18
N ILE A 76 3.77 -8.60 -5.25
CA ILE A 76 2.32 -8.65 -5.02
C ILE A 76 1.63 -7.64 -5.93
N GLU A 77 0.52 -8.03 -6.54
CA GLU A 77 -0.35 -7.13 -7.29
C GLU A 77 -1.12 -6.24 -6.32
N VAL A 78 -1.09 -4.92 -6.55
CA VAL A 78 -1.84 -3.97 -5.73
C VAL A 78 -2.97 -3.38 -6.56
N VAL A 79 -4.19 -3.44 -6.04
CA VAL A 79 -5.34 -2.75 -6.60
C VAL A 79 -5.72 -1.57 -5.70
N PRO A 80 -5.33 -0.34 -6.06
CA PRO A 80 -5.80 0.86 -5.40
C PRO A 80 -7.32 0.95 -5.48
N PHE A 81 -7.97 1.19 -4.34
CA PHE A 81 -9.42 1.23 -4.29
C PHE A 81 -9.89 2.54 -3.66
N SER A 82 -10.73 3.27 -4.40
CA SER A 82 -11.19 4.59 -3.96
C SER A 82 -12.19 4.46 -2.83
N THR A 83 -11.96 5.21 -1.74
CA THR A 83 -12.89 5.30 -0.61
C THR A 83 -14.13 6.17 -0.91
N LYS A 84 -14.25 6.72 -2.13
CA LYS A 84 -15.37 7.57 -2.55
C LYS A 84 -16.46 6.81 -3.32
N LEU A 85 -16.23 5.54 -3.64
CA LEU A 85 -17.21 4.72 -4.36
C LEU A 85 -18.37 4.36 -3.44
N LYS A 86 -19.58 4.21 -4.02
CA LYS A 86 -20.73 3.70 -3.26
C LYS A 86 -20.47 2.23 -2.89
N GLN A 87 -20.93 1.82 -1.72
CA GLN A 87 -20.72 0.46 -1.23
C GLN A 87 -21.24 -0.61 -2.22
N ALA A 88 -22.45 -0.46 -2.75
CA ALA A 88 -23.04 -1.45 -3.66
C ALA A 88 -22.22 -1.64 -4.95
N GLU A 89 -21.70 -0.56 -5.52
CA GLU A 89 -20.81 -0.61 -6.69
C GLU A 89 -19.45 -1.25 -6.32
N SER A 90 -19.01 -1.01 -5.09
CA SER A 90 -17.73 -1.49 -4.58
C SER A 90 -17.73 -2.99 -4.31
N GLU A 91 -18.79 -3.55 -3.73
CA GLU A 91 -18.90 -4.98 -3.43
C GLU A 91 -18.76 -5.85 -4.69
N ALA A 92 -19.43 -5.45 -5.78
CA ALA A 92 -19.31 -6.13 -7.07
C ALA A 92 -17.87 -6.09 -7.62
N LEU A 93 -17.20 -4.94 -7.49
CA LEU A 93 -15.81 -4.78 -7.90
C LEU A 93 -14.87 -5.63 -7.04
N VAL A 94 -15.03 -5.66 -5.71
CA VAL A 94 -14.19 -6.50 -4.83
C VAL A 94 -14.34 -7.98 -5.19
N GLY A 95 -15.55 -8.44 -5.48
CA GLY A 95 -15.79 -9.81 -5.95
C GLY A 95 -15.08 -10.12 -7.28
N HIS A 96 -15.10 -9.19 -8.23
CA HIS A 96 -14.39 -9.33 -9.51
C HIS A 96 -12.86 -9.28 -9.36
N ILE A 97 -12.37 -8.41 -8.47
CA ILE A 97 -10.94 -8.27 -8.17
C ILE A 97 -10.39 -9.54 -7.50
N ALA A 98 -11.20 -10.19 -6.65
CA ALA A 98 -10.86 -11.37 -5.88
C ALA A 98 -9.51 -11.23 -5.14
N PRO A 99 -9.35 -10.21 -4.26
CA PRO A 99 -8.11 -10.01 -3.53
C PRO A 99 -7.88 -11.13 -2.51
N ARG A 100 -6.61 -11.43 -2.25
CA ARG A 100 -6.16 -12.31 -1.18
C ARG A 100 -6.27 -11.65 0.19
N VAL A 101 -6.07 -10.33 0.23
CA VAL A 101 -6.15 -9.48 1.44
C VAL A 101 -6.70 -8.11 1.07
N VAL A 102 -7.59 -7.58 1.89
CA VAL A 102 -8.10 -6.21 1.84
C VAL A 102 -7.52 -5.39 2.98
N LEU A 103 -6.77 -4.34 2.62
CA LEU A 103 -6.27 -3.35 3.57
C LEU A 103 -7.09 -2.07 3.43
N PHE A 104 -7.82 -1.71 4.48
CA PHE A 104 -8.80 -0.62 4.44
C PHE A 104 -8.77 0.26 5.69
N ASP A 105 -9.30 1.47 5.55
CA ASP A 105 -9.60 2.36 6.66
C ASP A 105 -11.00 2.04 7.22
N ALA A 106 -11.04 1.41 8.40
CA ALA A 106 -12.31 1.02 9.05
C ALA A 106 -13.20 2.21 9.44
N THR A 107 -12.65 3.42 9.56
CA THR A 107 -13.45 4.62 9.88
C THR A 107 -14.28 5.09 8.68
N VAL A 108 -13.90 4.68 7.47
CA VAL A 108 -14.55 5.09 6.20
C VAL A 108 -15.22 3.92 5.50
N GLN A 109 -14.64 2.72 5.57
CA GLN A 109 -15.01 1.55 4.76
C GLN A 109 -15.23 0.29 5.62
N ASP A 110 -15.86 0.41 6.80
CA ASP A 110 -16.08 -0.71 7.74
C ASP A 110 -16.72 -1.96 7.10
N TRP A 111 -17.53 -1.80 6.06
CA TRP A 111 -18.15 -2.93 5.35
C TRP A 111 -17.12 -3.88 4.69
N LEU A 112 -15.91 -3.40 4.37
CA LEU A 112 -14.83 -4.22 3.81
C LEU A 112 -14.34 -5.31 4.77
N LYS A 113 -14.66 -5.23 6.07
CA LYS A 113 -14.34 -6.29 7.05
C LYS A 113 -14.96 -7.65 6.73
N LYS A 114 -15.98 -7.68 5.86
CA LYS A 114 -16.63 -8.92 5.40
C LYS A 114 -15.84 -9.61 4.29
N HIS A 115 -14.80 -8.96 3.77
CA HIS A 115 -13.90 -9.45 2.74
C HIS A 115 -12.57 -9.88 3.38
N PRO A 116 -11.83 -10.83 2.76
CA PRO A 116 -10.58 -11.37 3.32
C PRO A 116 -9.51 -10.30 3.55
#